data_AF-A0A1V6NNM9-F1
#
_entry.id   AF-A0A1V6NNM9-F1
#
_cell.length_a   1.000
_cell.length_b   1.000
_cell.length_c   1.000
_cell.angle_alpha   90.00
_cell.angle_beta   90.00
_cell.angle_gamma   90.00
#
_symmetry.space_group_name_H-M   'P 1'
#
loop_
_entity.id
_entity.type
_entity.pdbx_description
1 polymer ?
#
loop_
_entity_poly.entity_id
_entity_poly.type
_entity_poly.pdbx_seq_one_letter_code
_entity_poly.pdbx_strand_id
1 'polypeptide(L)'
;MSLTNKIDEEFELTVGDSRYLLIPEKQNFLSDISFDGELPALVLVYTTVAGQSITKTALRQFRANILDKDDVFRSEFYANLIFYGGKKHEIEIEPEALSELAAWNVKTQSFVASPPAAGTSGRVIVPSRCYYNPSPSRPLDGARISVKDNIDIAGHKTTLCNRAWIQLYPVKSKNAACVQKLIEAGAVIVGKVKLQAMIMREEPLECVEFIAPFNPRADGYQVPSGSSHASAAGIGSYDWLDFSLGSDTNGSGRKPASYNGCFSIRPSTGIMNNEGVVGYFPQFDMPVFFGRDISRFAEFISVWYGDSPMHRAPGKALKILYPSDYLPTPNPAQTQVIDKFVSGLESALGINRTGISLADLWEKHCPDGEQHKDIATYLEFAGIYPFYHDQYHHLAEFRNQYKDKYGKPPFVHRALHWQWNVGKAITQGECDECWRRSEIYRHWLLEKVFKADDEDTVTVMILPIEAGKPNYRDAELPLNSLLSGYAALNMSPMARSPEVTAPIGDIAYDSIVTEREERLPVAVSVIGPPGADLILVDLVEKGMKGAGLATEVKTGSSMY
;
A
#
# COMPACT_ATOMS: atom_id res chain seq x y z
N MET A 1 -15.10 -49.22 11.86
CA MET A 1 -14.48 -49.52 10.55
C MET A 1 -14.82 -48.37 9.61
N SER A 2 -13.79 -47.70 9.11
CA SER A 2 -13.73 -46.75 7.99
C SER A 2 -15.01 -46.05 7.51
N LEU A 3 -15.06 -44.72 7.64
CA LEU A 3 -15.57 -43.85 6.60
C LEU A 3 -14.53 -42.76 6.30
N THR A 4 -13.67 -43.11 5.36
CA THR A 4 -12.89 -42.26 4.46
C THR A 4 -13.75 -41.21 3.74
N ASN A 5 -13.16 -40.02 3.58
CA ASN A 5 -13.35 -39.02 2.52
C ASN A 5 -14.78 -38.69 2.04
N LYS A 6 -15.23 -37.47 2.34
CA LYS A 6 -15.69 -36.49 1.33
C LYS A 6 -15.25 -35.09 1.77
N ILE A 7 -14.42 -34.43 0.96
CA ILE A 7 -13.89 -33.06 1.15
C ILE A 7 -14.30 -32.23 -0.09
N ASP A 8 -15.55 -32.38 -0.55
CA ASP A 8 -16.02 -31.76 -1.80
C ASP A 8 -17.36 -31.04 -1.65
N GLU A 9 -17.78 -30.68 -0.43
CA GLU A 9 -18.99 -29.86 -0.26
C GLU A 9 -18.59 -28.40 -0.05
N GLU A 10 -18.99 -27.56 -1.02
CA GLU A 10 -18.89 -26.11 -0.95
C GLU A 10 -19.82 -25.61 0.16
N PHE A 11 -19.26 -24.85 1.11
CA PHE A 11 -20.05 -24.30 2.21
C PHE A 11 -20.63 -22.96 1.80
N GLU A 12 -21.95 -22.89 1.66
CA GLU A 12 -22.66 -21.67 1.32
C GLU A 12 -22.96 -20.87 2.60
N LEU A 13 -22.27 -19.74 2.78
CA LEU A 13 -22.40 -18.87 3.95
C LEU A 13 -23.06 -17.57 3.54
N THR A 14 -24.04 -17.12 4.31
CA THR A 14 -24.75 -15.86 4.04
C THR A 14 -24.36 -14.83 5.08
N VAL A 15 -23.82 -13.69 4.65
CA VAL A 15 -23.49 -12.54 5.52
C VAL A 15 -24.34 -11.36 5.07
N GLY A 16 -25.29 -10.94 5.91
CA GLY A 16 -26.33 -10.01 5.49
C GLY A 16 -27.17 -10.62 4.36
N ASP A 17 -27.32 -9.91 3.25
CA ASP A 17 -28.06 -10.37 2.06
C ASP A 17 -27.17 -11.07 1.00
N SER A 18 -25.87 -11.25 1.29
CA SER A 18 -24.90 -11.80 0.32
C SER A 18 -24.50 -13.24 0.64
N ARG A 19 -24.48 -14.11 -0.37
CA ARG A 19 -24.13 -15.54 -0.27
C ARG A 19 -22.73 -15.79 -0.82
N TYR A 20 -21.93 -16.56 -0.09
CA TYR A 20 -20.54 -16.91 -0.39
C TYR A 20 -20.34 -18.42 -0.35
N LEU A 21 -19.47 -18.96 -1.20
CA LEU A 21 -19.09 -20.38 -1.18
C LEU A 21 -17.65 -20.53 -0.65
N LEU A 22 -17.46 -21.41 0.34
CA LEU A 22 -16.20 -21.65 1.04
C LEU A 22 -15.69 -23.08 0.80
N ILE A 23 -14.39 -23.21 0.46
CA ILE A 23 -13.68 -24.48 0.28
C ILE A 23 -12.55 -24.58 1.34
N PRO A 24 -12.58 -25.53 2.30
CA PRO A 24 -11.58 -25.61 3.38
C PRO A 24 -10.29 -26.37 2.99
N GLU A 25 -9.11 -25.80 3.26
CA GLU A 25 -7.80 -26.48 3.10
C GLU A 25 -7.15 -26.83 4.47
N LYS A 26 -6.56 -28.04 4.54
CA LYS A 26 -6.18 -28.78 5.78
C LYS A 26 -4.86 -28.40 6.46
N GLN A 27 -4.17 -27.32 6.07
CA GLN A 27 -2.88 -26.95 6.69
C GLN A 27 -2.96 -25.59 7.40
N ASN A 28 -3.16 -25.61 8.73
CA ASN A 28 -3.09 -24.44 9.60
C ASN A 28 -2.28 -24.80 10.86
N PHE A 29 -1.58 -23.83 11.48
CA PHE A 29 -0.89 -23.98 12.78
C PHE A 29 -1.84 -24.22 13.96
N LEU A 30 -3.15 -24.08 13.72
CA LEU A 30 -4.24 -24.44 14.63
C LEU A 30 -4.91 -25.76 14.20
N SER A 31 -4.25 -26.61 13.38
CA SER A 31 -4.80 -27.89 12.92
C SER A 31 -5.23 -28.82 14.05
N ASP A 32 -4.62 -28.62 15.22
CA ASP A 32 -4.85 -29.43 16.42
C ASP A 32 -5.89 -28.81 17.37
N ILE A 33 -6.52 -27.70 16.96
CA ILE A 33 -7.54 -26.99 17.75
C ILE A 33 -8.90 -27.18 17.07
N SER A 34 -9.80 -27.90 17.74
CA SER A 34 -11.21 -27.95 17.34
C SER A 34 -11.92 -26.70 17.84
N PHE A 35 -12.52 -25.95 16.93
CA PHE A 35 -13.43 -24.84 17.29
C PHE A 35 -14.86 -25.37 17.28
N ASP A 36 -15.61 -25.13 18.35
CA ASP A 36 -17.05 -25.38 18.37
C ASP A 36 -17.77 -24.25 17.61
N GLY A 37 -18.15 -24.49 16.35
CA GLY A 37 -18.96 -23.56 15.53
C GLY A 37 -18.37 -23.24 14.16
N GLU A 38 -19.15 -22.51 13.34
CA GLU A 38 -18.71 -22.03 12.02
C GLU A 38 -17.68 -20.89 12.15
N LEU A 39 -16.59 -20.98 11.37
CA LEU A 39 -15.49 -20.01 11.34
C LEU A 39 -15.94 -18.64 10.80
N PRO A 40 -15.34 -17.50 11.24
CA PRO A 40 -14.06 -17.36 11.97
C PRO A 40 -14.16 -17.35 13.50
N ALA A 41 -13.18 -17.98 14.17
CA ALA A 41 -13.08 -18.00 15.63
C ALA A 41 -12.11 -16.93 16.16
N LEU A 42 -12.57 -16.12 17.14
CA LEU A 42 -11.72 -15.21 17.90
C LEU A 42 -10.96 -15.99 18.98
N VAL A 43 -9.67 -15.69 19.13
CA VAL A 43 -8.77 -16.44 20.02
C VAL A 43 -7.94 -15.46 20.83
N LEU A 44 -7.99 -15.60 22.15
CA LEU A 44 -7.09 -14.94 23.08
C LEU A 44 -5.79 -15.75 23.20
N VAL A 45 -4.62 -15.10 23.09
CA VAL A 45 -3.33 -15.75 23.29
C VAL A 45 -2.70 -15.23 24.57
N TYR A 46 -2.34 -16.14 25.48
CA TYR A 46 -1.60 -15.89 26.71
C TYR A 46 -0.21 -16.51 26.58
N THR A 47 0.85 -15.72 26.68
CA THR A 47 2.21 -16.21 26.54
C THR A 47 2.67 -16.95 27.81
N THR A 48 3.35 -18.07 27.62
CA THR A 48 3.82 -18.96 28.67
C THR A 48 5.24 -19.43 28.40
N VAL A 49 5.99 -19.82 29.44
CA VAL A 49 7.26 -20.54 29.31
C VAL A 49 7.17 -21.92 29.96
N ALA A 50 7.95 -22.89 29.48
CA ALA A 50 7.98 -24.22 30.07
C ALA A 50 8.34 -24.16 31.58
N GLY A 51 7.55 -24.84 32.41
CA GLY A 51 7.66 -24.84 33.87
C GLY A 51 6.92 -23.71 34.58
N GLN A 52 6.17 -22.87 33.85
CA GLN A 52 5.42 -21.76 34.45
C GLN A 52 4.14 -22.25 35.16
N SER A 53 3.89 -21.72 36.36
CA SER A 53 2.59 -21.78 37.02
C SER A 53 1.78 -20.51 36.75
N ILE A 54 0.53 -20.68 36.32
CA ILE A 54 -0.41 -19.60 36.01
C ILE A 54 -1.33 -19.38 37.21
N THR A 55 -1.20 -18.21 37.83
CA THR A 55 -1.95 -17.83 39.02
C THR A 55 -3.13 -16.92 38.70
N LYS A 56 -4.12 -16.87 39.60
CA LYS A 56 -5.25 -15.94 39.50
C LYS A 56 -4.80 -14.47 39.43
N THR A 57 -3.77 -14.13 40.21
CA THR A 57 -3.20 -12.78 40.22
C THR A 57 -2.57 -12.45 38.87
N ALA A 58 -1.83 -13.38 38.27
CA ALA A 58 -1.21 -13.19 36.96
C ALA A 58 -2.27 -12.97 35.86
N LEU A 59 -3.36 -13.74 35.87
CA LEU A 59 -4.49 -13.54 34.95
C LEU A 59 -5.16 -12.17 35.14
N ARG A 60 -5.45 -11.76 36.37
CA ARG A 60 -6.05 -10.44 36.64
C ARG A 60 -5.13 -9.29 36.22
N GLN A 61 -3.84 -9.42 36.45
CA GLN A 61 -2.85 -8.46 35.98
C GLN A 61 -2.78 -8.44 34.45
N PHE A 62 -2.79 -9.59 33.79
CA PHE A 62 -2.85 -9.68 32.34
C PHE A 62 -4.10 -8.99 31.79
N ARG A 63 -5.27 -9.22 32.39
CA ARG A 63 -6.49 -8.53 32.00
C ARG A 63 -6.39 -7.02 32.21
N ALA A 64 -6.06 -6.57 33.40
CA ALA A 64 -6.03 -5.14 33.72
C ALA A 64 -4.93 -4.37 32.95
N ASN A 65 -3.80 -5.01 32.68
CA ASN A 65 -2.65 -4.37 32.05
C ASN A 65 -2.65 -4.52 30.53
N ILE A 66 -3.23 -5.59 30.00
CA ILE A 66 -3.23 -5.92 28.57
C ILE A 66 -4.66 -5.83 28.01
N LEU A 67 -5.57 -6.73 28.41
CA LEU A 67 -6.87 -6.88 27.73
C LEU A 67 -7.81 -5.68 27.87
N ASP A 68 -7.96 -5.15 29.07
CA ASP A 68 -8.85 -4.01 29.32
C ASP A 68 -8.33 -2.71 28.67
N LYS A 69 -7.09 -2.72 28.17
CA LYS A 69 -6.47 -1.62 27.43
C LYS A 69 -6.38 -1.88 25.93
N ASP A 70 -6.73 -3.09 25.48
CA ASP A 70 -6.54 -3.58 24.12
C ASP A 70 -7.66 -3.06 23.21
N ASP A 71 -7.23 -2.43 22.12
CA ASP A 71 -8.05 -1.70 21.17
C ASP A 71 -8.81 -2.61 20.19
N VAL A 72 -8.40 -3.87 20.08
CA VAL A 72 -9.07 -4.88 19.25
C VAL A 72 -9.73 -5.98 20.09
N PHE A 73 -9.45 -6.00 21.39
CA PHE A 73 -10.05 -6.97 22.29
C PHE A 73 -11.58 -6.83 22.30
N ARG A 74 -12.24 -7.97 22.12
CA ARG A 74 -13.68 -8.12 22.34
C ARG A 74 -13.88 -9.24 23.36
N SER A 75 -14.91 -9.17 24.17
CA SER A 75 -15.22 -10.19 25.18
C SER A 75 -15.29 -11.62 24.62
N GLU A 76 -15.61 -11.74 23.35
CA GLU A 76 -15.72 -12.95 22.55
C GLU A 76 -14.36 -13.65 22.34
N PHE A 77 -13.24 -12.93 22.45
CA PHE A 77 -11.90 -13.53 22.43
C PHE A 77 -11.69 -14.50 23.59
N TYR A 78 -12.37 -14.29 24.73
CA TYR A 78 -12.25 -15.22 25.86
C TYR A 78 -12.70 -16.63 25.52
N ALA A 79 -13.63 -16.80 24.58
CA ALA A 79 -14.21 -18.10 24.28
C ALA A 79 -13.14 -19.16 23.95
N ASN A 80 -12.05 -18.76 23.27
CA ASN A 80 -10.95 -19.64 22.92
C ASN A 80 -9.61 -19.07 23.41
N LEU A 81 -8.97 -19.74 24.38
CA LEU A 81 -7.68 -19.32 24.94
C LEU A 81 -6.55 -20.24 24.47
N ILE A 82 -5.44 -19.66 23.99
CA ILE A 82 -4.20 -20.37 23.68
C ILE A 82 -3.12 -19.97 24.67
N PHE A 83 -2.54 -20.94 25.36
CA PHE A 83 -1.27 -20.80 26.05
C PHE A 83 -0.11 -21.04 25.08
N TYR A 84 0.69 -20.01 24.83
CA TYR A 84 1.71 -19.99 23.78
C TYR A 84 3.13 -19.91 24.37
N GLY A 85 3.96 -20.91 24.08
CA GLY A 85 5.38 -20.99 24.48
C GLY A 85 5.71 -22.16 25.44
N GLY A 86 4.72 -22.99 25.79
CA GLY A 86 4.92 -24.23 26.54
C GLY A 86 3.87 -25.29 26.19
N LYS A 87 4.22 -26.57 26.35
CA LYS A 87 3.28 -27.69 26.17
C LYS A 87 2.38 -27.83 27.38
N LYS A 88 1.19 -28.41 27.21
CA LYS A 88 0.22 -28.62 28.30
C LYS A 88 0.80 -29.24 29.58
N HIS A 89 1.72 -30.21 29.45
CA HIS A 89 2.32 -30.88 30.61
C HIS A 89 3.46 -30.09 31.27
N GLU A 90 3.89 -29.00 30.65
CA GLU A 90 4.95 -28.11 31.16
C GLU A 90 4.36 -26.87 31.86
N ILE A 91 3.04 -26.67 31.79
CA ILE A 91 2.34 -25.51 32.33
C ILE A 91 1.39 -25.97 33.44
N GLU A 92 1.55 -25.41 34.62
CA GLU A 92 0.63 -25.59 35.74
C GLU A 92 -0.39 -24.44 35.76
N ILE A 93 -1.67 -24.73 35.99
CA ILE A 93 -2.71 -23.72 36.16
C ILE A 93 -3.33 -23.93 37.54
N GLU A 94 -3.23 -22.94 38.41
CA GLU A 94 -3.78 -23.02 39.76
C GLU A 94 -5.32 -23.13 39.75
N PRO A 95 -5.94 -23.78 40.74
CA PRO A 95 -7.40 -23.90 40.84
C PRO A 95 -8.13 -22.55 40.83
N GLU A 96 -7.58 -21.53 41.48
CA GLU A 96 -8.12 -20.19 41.50
C GLU A 96 -7.98 -19.49 40.15
N ALA A 97 -6.94 -19.82 39.37
CA ALA A 97 -6.75 -19.32 38.01
C ALA A 97 -7.77 -19.95 37.06
N LEU A 98 -8.04 -21.25 37.17
CA LEU A 98 -9.12 -21.91 36.43
C LEU A 98 -10.48 -21.28 36.71
N SER A 99 -10.74 -20.92 37.97
CA SER A 99 -11.97 -20.23 38.37
C SER A 99 -12.08 -18.83 37.75
N GLU A 100 -10.97 -18.11 37.65
CA GLU A 100 -10.90 -16.79 36.98
C GLU A 100 -11.14 -16.91 35.46
N LEU A 101 -10.54 -17.91 34.79
CA LEU A 101 -10.78 -18.18 33.37
C LEU A 101 -12.25 -18.54 33.09
N ALA A 102 -12.87 -19.33 33.97
CA ALA A 102 -14.29 -19.63 33.87
C ALA A 102 -15.15 -18.35 34.01
N ALA A 103 -14.77 -17.42 34.89
CA ALA A 103 -15.45 -16.13 35.04
C ALA A 103 -15.27 -15.21 33.81
N TRP A 104 -14.22 -15.41 33.03
CA TRP A 104 -14.04 -14.74 31.73
C TRP A 104 -14.84 -15.41 30.60
N ASN A 105 -15.58 -16.49 30.87
CA ASN A 105 -16.31 -17.28 29.88
C ASN A 105 -15.39 -18.01 28.87
N VAL A 106 -14.22 -18.45 29.34
CA VAL A 106 -13.32 -19.30 28.55
C VAL A 106 -13.93 -20.68 28.35
N LYS A 107 -14.16 -21.06 27.10
CA LYS A 107 -14.75 -22.37 26.74
C LYS A 107 -13.68 -23.39 26.39
N THR A 108 -12.67 -22.98 25.62
CA THR A 108 -11.59 -23.86 25.17
C THR A 108 -10.22 -23.34 25.60
N GLN A 109 -9.31 -24.26 25.91
CA GLN A 109 -7.91 -23.98 26.25
C GLN A 109 -7.01 -24.87 25.41
N SER A 110 -6.09 -24.27 24.66
CA SER A 110 -5.13 -24.97 23.81
C SER A 110 -3.70 -24.56 24.14
N PHE A 111 -2.71 -25.41 23.83
CA PHE A 111 -1.31 -25.19 24.19
C PHE A 111 -0.43 -25.34 22.96
N VAL A 112 0.36 -24.30 22.64
CA VAL A 112 1.21 -24.25 21.45
C VAL A 112 2.64 -23.96 21.88
N ALA A 113 3.58 -24.86 21.58
CA ALA A 113 4.96 -24.78 22.05
C ALA A 113 5.95 -24.15 21.06
N SER A 114 5.52 -23.81 19.84
CA SER A 114 6.42 -23.30 18.78
C SER A 114 5.76 -22.18 17.98
N PRO A 115 6.55 -21.23 17.43
CA PRO A 115 6.00 -20.15 16.62
C PRO A 115 5.23 -20.67 15.40
N PRO A 116 4.08 -20.06 15.08
CA PRO A 116 3.38 -20.41 13.85
C PRO A 116 4.27 -20.09 12.65
N ALA A 117 4.28 -20.99 11.67
CA ALA A 117 4.78 -20.66 10.34
C ALA A 117 3.83 -19.62 9.74
N ALA A 118 4.24 -18.35 9.71
CA ALA A 118 3.41 -17.29 9.16
C ALA A 118 3.38 -17.34 7.62
N GLY A 119 2.20 -17.10 7.03
CA GLY A 119 2.08 -16.62 5.66
C GLY A 119 1.58 -17.57 4.56
N THR A 120 0.88 -18.68 4.84
CA THR A 120 0.34 -19.53 3.75
C THR A 120 -1.17 -19.74 3.73
N SER A 121 -1.92 -19.40 4.78
CA SER A 121 -3.35 -19.79 4.92
C SER A 121 -4.36 -18.61 4.96
N GLY A 122 -3.97 -17.42 4.49
CA GLY A 122 -4.90 -16.29 4.34
C GLY A 122 -5.41 -15.66 5.65
N ARG A 123 -4.76 -15.93 6.79
CA ARG A 123 -5.10 -15.34 8.10
C ARG A 123 -3.92 -14.52 8.64
N VAL A 124 -4.24 -13.39 9.27
CA VAL A 124 -3.26 -12.45 9.86
C VAL A 124 -3.37 -12.54 11.37
N ILE A 125 -2.25 -12.77 12.06
CA ILE A 125 -2.20 -12.68 13.52
C ILE A 125 -2.03 -11.20 13.86
N VAL A 126 -3.03 -10.61 14.53
CA VAL A 126 -3.00 -9.21 14.96
C VAL A 126 -2.59 -9.18 16.44
N PRO A 127 -1.37 -8.73 16.78
CA PRO A 127 -0.93 -8.63 18.17
C PRO A 127 -1.56 -7.41 18.86
N SER A 128 -1.73 -7.50 20.19
CA SER A 128 -2.20 -6.39 21.03
C SER A 128 -1.29 -5.16 20.94
N ARG A 129 -1.86 -3.95 20.93
CA ARG A 129 -1.09 -2.69 21.03
C ARG A 129 -0.48 -2.49 22.43
N CYS A 130 -1.07 -3.09 23.47
CA CYS A 130 -0.84 -2.73 24.88
C CYS A 130 0.50 -3.16 25.49
N TYR A 131 1.27 -4.00 24.78
CA TYR A 131 2.62 -4.33 25.22
C TYR A 131 3.61 -3.18 24.99
N TYR A 132 3.22 -2.17 24.21
CA TYR A 132 4.13 -1.16 23.68
C TYR A 132 3.52 0.24 23.86
N ASN A 133 4.27 1.15 24.50
CA ASN A 133 3.92 2.56 24.56
C ASN A 133 4.99 3.34 23.80
N PRO A 134 4.62 4.22 22.84
CA PRO A 134 5.58 5.07 22.14
C PRO A 134 6.50 5.81 23.09
N SER A 135 7.78 5.81 22.75
CA SER A 135 8.83 6.56 23.45
C SER A 135 9.73 7.24 22.43
N PRO A 136 10.54 8.25 22.81
CA PRO A 136 11.43 8.92 21.87
C PRO A 136 12.38 7.99 21.09
N SER A 137 12.79 6.86 21.68
CA SER A 137 13.65 5.87 21.01
C SER A 137 12.88 4.79 20.25
N ARG A 138 11.57 4.66 20.49
CA ARG A 138 10.67 3.70 19.83
C ARG A 138 9.33 4.40 19.53
N PRO A 139 9.31 5.37 18.60
CA PRO A 139 8.13 6.18 18.33
C PRO A 139 6.98 5.39 17.70
N LEU A 140 7.28 4.25 17.08
CA LEU A 140 6.29 3.40 16.43
C LEU A 140 5.87 2.19 17.29
N ASP A 141 6.21 2.18 18.58
CA ASP A 141 5.79 1.12 19.49
C ASP A 141 4.26 0.95 19.47
N GLY A 142 3.80 -0.26 19.10
CA GLY A 142 2.38 -0.60 18.98
C GLY A 142 1.75 -0.26 17.62
N ALA A 143 2.44 0.45 16.73
CA ALA A 143 1.97 0.70 15.37
C ALA A 143 1.97 -0.61 14.57
N ARG A 144 0.83 -0.97 13.99
CA ARG A 144 0.67 -2.19 13.18
C ARG A 144 0.85 -1.86 11.71
N ILE A 145 1.79 -2.56 11.07
CA ILE A 145 2.18 -2.30 9.69
C ILE A 145 2.08 -3.57 8.84
N SER A 146 1.33 -3.52 7.75
CA SER A 146 1.37 -4.56 6.71
C SER A 146 2.39 -4.20 5.63
N VAL A 147 2.97 -5.20 4.99
CA VAL A 147 4.08 -5.01 4.04
C VAL A 147 3.73 -5.62 2.70
N LYS A 148 3.75 -4.83 1.62
CA LYS A 148 3.52 -5.33 0.27
C LYS A 148 4.48 -6.46 -0.07
N ASP A 149 3.98 -7.46 -0.77
CA ASP A 149 4.70 -8.71 -0.94
C ASP A 149 6.01 -8.63 -1.74
N ASN A 150 6.30 -7.54 -2.45
CA ASN A 150 7.59 -7.31 -3.11
C ASN A 150 8.69 -6.79 -2.18
N ILE A 151 8.39 -6.57 -0.90
CA ILE A 151 9.35 -6.08 0.09
C ILE A 151 9.75 -7.25 0.99
N ASP A 152 11.05 -7.52 1.10
CA ASP A 152 11.56 -8.67 1.83
C ASP A 152 11.28 -8.58 3.35
N ILE A 153 10.88 -9.70 3.94
CA ILE A 153 10.74 -9.89 5.39
C ILE A 153 11.47 -11.18 5.74
N ALA A 154 12.35 -11.11 6.73
CA ALA A 154 13.13 -12.26 7.20
C ALA A 154 12.19 -13.38 7.66
N GLY A 155 12.51 -14.63 7.29
CA GLY A 155 11.69 -15.80 7.58
C GLY A 155 10.52 -16.02 6.62
N HIS A 156 10.26 -15.09 5.68
CA HIS A 156 9.20 -15.21 4.68
C HIS A 156 9.73 -15.28 3.25
N LYS A 157 8.94 -15.88 2.36
CA LYS A 157 9.13 -15.72 0.91
C LYS A 157 8.58 -14.36 0.46
N THR A 158 9.27 -13.75 -0.48
CA THR A 158 8.73 -12.68 -1.33
C THR A 158 8.17 -13.34 -2.57
N THR A 159 6.84 -13.32 -2.76
CA THR A 159 6.16 -14.17 -3.75
C THR A 159 5.88 -13.47 -5.07
N LEU A 160 5.80 -12.13 -5.04
CA LEU A 160 5.33 -11.29 -6.14
C LEU A 160 3.96 -11.71 -6.68
N CYS A 161 3.14 -12.38 -5.86
CA CYS A 161 1.90 -13.01 -6.30
C CYS A 161 2.06 -13.87 -7.57
N ASN A 162 3.20 -14.57 -7.72
CA ASN A 162 3.46 -15.44 -8.86
C ASN A 162 4.00 -16.81 -8.40
N ARG A 163 3.35 -17.90 -8.79
CA ARG A 163 3.72 -19.25 -8.32
C ARG A 163 5.07 -19.71 -8.85
N ALA A 164 5.45 -19.31 -10.06
CA ALA A 164 6.76 -19.65 -10.62
C ALA A 164 7.90 -18.97 -9.82
N TRP A 165 7.70 -17.72 -9.41
CA TRP A 165 8.60 -17.00 -8.52
C TRP A 165 8.72 -17.69 -7.14
N ILE A 166 7.60 -18.08 -6.54
CA ILE A 166 7.57 -18.82 -5.25
C ILE A 166 8.36 -20.13 -5.33
N GLN A 167 8.22 -20.88 -6.42
CA GLN A 167 8.89 -22.17 -6.62
C GLN A 167 10.40 -22.00 -6.79
N LEU A 168 10.81 -20.90 -7.43
CA LEU A 168 12.22 -20.66 -7.74
C LEU A 168 13.00 -20.15 -6.53
N TYR A 169 12.48 -19.11 -5.86
CA TYR A 169 13.24 -18.37 -4.86
C TYR A 169 12.99 -18.84 -3.41
N PRO A 170 14.04 -18.86 -2.56
CA PRO A 170 13.95 -19.31 -1.19
C PRO A 170 13.33 -18.24 -0.27
N VAL A 171 13.15 -18.64 1.00
CA VAL A 171 12.84 -17.72 2.10
C VAL A 171 13.97 -16.69 2.28
N LYS A 172 13.61 -15.44 2.61
CA LYS A 172 14.56 -14.36 2.84
C LYS A 172 15.15 -14.46 4.25
N SER A 173 16.46 -14.25 4.36
CA SER A 173 17.18 -14.27 5.62
C SER A 173 17.27 -12.91 6.32
N LYS A 174 16.97 -11.82 5.59
CA LYS A 174 17.00 -10.45 6.08
C LYS A 174 15.71 -9.73 5.72
N ASN A 175 15.34 -8.76 6.55
CA ASN A 175 14.32 -7.77 6.22
C ASN A 175 14.87 -6.82 5.16
N ALA A 176 13.98 -6.22 4.36
CA ALA A 176 14.33 -5.04 3.59
C ALA A 176 14.80 -3.92 4.54
N ALA A 177 15.74 -3.08 4.10
CA ALA A 177 16.30 -2.01 4.92
C ALA A 177 15.21 -1.05 5.45
N CYS A 178 14.23 -0.72 4.61
CA CYS A 178 13.10 0.13 4.98
C CYS A 178 12.15 -0.54 5.98
N VAL A 179 12.04 -1.87 6.01
CA VAL A 179 11.24 -2.61 7.01
C VAL A 179 12.00 -2.69 8.34
N GLN A 180 13.31 -2.95 8.27
CA GLN A 180 14.17 -3.07 9.44
C GLN A 180 14.14 -1.79 10.30
N LYS A 181 14.20 -0.61 9.68
CA LYS A 181 14.06 0.68 10.37
C LYS A 181 12.77 0.79 11.20
N LEU A 182 11.65 0.33 10.64
CA LEU A 182 10.35 0.41 11.33
C LEU A 182 10.30 -0.56 12.51
N ILE A 183 10.85 -1.77 12.37
CA ILE A 183 10.96 -2.75 13.45
C ILE A 183 11.84 -2.20 14.60
N GLU A 184 12.96 -1.56 14.27
CA GLU A 184 13.85 -0.93 15.25
C GLU A 184 13.15 0.21 16.00
N ALA A 185 12.33 0.99 15.31
CA ALA A 185 11.48 2.03 15.88
C ALA A 185 10.26 1.50 16.66
N GLY A 186 10.06 0.19 16.70
CA GLY A 186 9.04 -0.48 17.50
C GLY A 186 7.76 -0.90 16.78
N ALA A 187 7.68 -0.70 15.46
CA ALA A 187 6.54 -1.11 14.68
C ALA A 187 6.38 -2.64 14.66
N VAL A 188 5.13 -3.08 14.66
CA VAL A 188 4.77 -4.49 14.59
C VAL A 188 4.34 -4.84 13.18
N ILE A 189 5.13 -5.68 12.52
CA ILE A 189 4.81 -6.18 11.19
C ILE A 189 3.76 -7.28 11.30
N VAL A 190 2.53 -6.99 10.86
CA VAL A 190 1.40 -7.93 10.99
C VAL A 190 1.37 -8.98 9.89
N GLY A 191 2.00 -8.71 8.75
CA GLY A 191 2.12 -9.68 7.67
C GLY A 191 2.33 -9.07 6.29
N LYS A 192 2.36 -9.96 5.29
CA LYS A 192 2.48 -9.60 3.88
C LYS A 192 1.12 -9.42 3.22
N VAL A 193 0.98 -8.40 2.38
CA VAL A 193 -0.23 -8.13 1.60
C VAL A 193 0.02 -8.30 0.10
N LYS A 194 -1.00 -8.79 -0.60
CA LYS A 194 -0.96 -9.10 -2.03
C LYS A 194 -0.65 -7.86 -2.88
N LEU A 195 -0.09 -8.10 -4.07
CA LEU A 195 0.19 -7.10 -5.10
C LEU A 195 -0.34 -7.57 -6.45
N GLN A 196 -0.48 -6.68 -7.43
CA GLN A 196 -0.74 -7.12 -8.81
C GLN A 196 0.50 -7.87 -9.30
N ALA A 197 0.35 -9.11 -9.77
CA ALA A 197 1.43 -10.06 -9.89
C ALA A 197 2.64 -9.48 -10.64
N MET A 198 3.83 -9.81 -10.16
CA MET A 198 5.10 -9.32 -10.71
C MET A 198 5.20 -7.79 -10.73
N ILE A 199 4.47 -7.06 -9.86
CA ILE A 199 4.49 -5.58 -9.76
C ILE A 199 3.98 -4.93 -11.06
N MET A 200 3.20 -5.67 -11.85
CA MET A 200 2.71 -5.22 -13.16
C MET A 200 1.23 -4.90 -13.13
N ARG A 201 0.76 -4.20 -14.16
CA ARG A 201 -0.65 -3.87 -14.29
C ARG A 201 -1.46 -5.16 -14.51
N GLU A 202 -2.33 -5.46 -13.55
CA GLU A 202 -3.36 -6.50 -13.62
C GLU A 202 -4.70 -5.94 -13.16
N GLU A 203 -5.71 -5.91 -14.01
CA GLU A 203 -7.07 -5.66 -13.50
C GLU A 203 -7.58 -6.87 -12.70
N PRO A 204 -8.64 -6.74 -11.88
CA PRO A 204 -9.13 -7.85 -11.07
C PRO A 204 -9.46 -9.13 -11.87
N LEU A 205 -9.95 -8.99 -13.11
CA LEU A 205 -10.21 -10.13 -14.01
C LEU A 205 -8.92 -10.79 -14.57
N GLU A 206 -7.76 -10.16 -14.41
CA GLU A 206 -6.46 -10.70 -14.80
C GLU A 206 -5.71 -11.40 -13.65
N CYS A 207 -6.14 -11.18 -12.40
CA CYS A 207 -5.57 -11.78 -11.20
C CYS A 207 -5.92 -13.27 -11.05
N VAL A 208 -5.33 -14.11 -11.91
CA VAL A 208 -5.63 -15.55 -12.02
C VAL A 208 -4.93 -16.43 -10.97
N GLU A 209 -3.77 -15.99 -10.44
CA GLU A 209 -3.03 -16.77 -9.44
C GLU A 209 -3.49 -16.44 -8.02
N PHE A 210 -3.80 -15.16 -7.76
CA PHE A 210 -4.25 -14.68 -6.46
C PHE A 210 -5.32 -13.62 -6.67
N ILE A 211 -6.54 -13.89 -6.20
CA ILE A 211 -7.67 -12.97 -6.30
C ILE A 211 -7.29 -11.59 -5.71
N ALA A 212 -7.57 -10.53 -6.48
CA ALA A 212 -7.46 -9.15 -6.07
C ALA A 212 -8.37 -8.86 -4.85
N PRO A 213 -7.93 -8.04 -3.89
CA PRO A 213 -8.79 -7.62 -2.79
C PRO A 213 -9.99 -6.83 -3.33
N PHE A 214 -11.07 -6.80 -2.56
CA PHE A 214 -12.17 -5.89 -2.83
C PHE A 214 -11.79 -4.48 -2.36
N ASN A 215 -12.22 -3.47 -3.11
CA ASN A 215 -12.14 -2.09 -2.65
C ASN A 215 -13.23 -1.89 -1.59
N PRO A 216 -12.90 -1.49 -0.36
CA PRO A 216 -13.91 -1.33 0.68
C PRO A 216 -14.83 -0.12 0.45
N ARG A 217 -14.48 0.80 -0.45
CA ARG A 217 -15.18 2.06 -0.69
C ARG A 217 -16.36 1.90 -1.64
N ALA A 218 -17.21 2.93 -1.65
CA ALA A 218 -18.34 3.05 -2.55
C ALA A 218 -19.26 1.81 -2.41
N ASP A 219 -19.63 1.18 -3.52
CA ASP A 219 -20.45 -0.04 -3.54
C ASP A 219 -19.71 -1.33 -3.17
N GLY A 220 -18.41 -1.30 -2.92
CA GLY A 220 -17.60 -2.50 -2.63
C GLY A 220 -17.15 -3.28 -3.88
N TYR A 221 -17.53 -2.85 -5.09
CA TYR A 221 -17.24 -3.53 -6.36
C TYR A 221 -16.40 -2.69 -7.33
N GLN A 222 -15.91 -1.54 -6.89
CA GLN A 222 -14.90 -0.79 -7.64
C GLN A 222 -13.56 -1.54 -7.69
N VAL A 223 -12.75 -1.30 -8.72
CA VAL A 223 -11.37 -1.81 -8.73
C VAL A 223 -10.60 -1.21 -7.54
N PRO A 224 -9.74 -1.98 -6.85
CA PRO A 224 -8.86 -1.43 -5.83
C PRO A 224 -7.70 -0.63 -6.43
N SER A 225 -7.44 -0.79 -7.74
CA SER A 225 -6.26 -0.29 -8.47
C SER A 225 -4.93 -0.80 -7.88
N GLY A 226 -3.85 -0.81 -8.66
CA GLY A 226 -2.58 -1.40 -8.21
C GLY A 226 -1.32 -0.69 -8.72
N SER A 227 -0.13 -1.26 -8.49
CA SER A 227 0.10 -2.64 -8.00
C SER A 227 0.05 -2.82 -6.47
N SER A 228 -0.07 -1.75 -5.67
CA SER A 228 -0.17 -1.83 -4.19
C SER A 228 -1.60 -1.97 -3.68
N HIS A 229 -2.44 -2.71 -4.42
CA HIS A 229 -3.88 -2.82 -4.21
C HIS A 229 -4.29 -3.28 -2.81
N ALA A 230 -3.68 -4.35 -2.27
CA ALA A 230 -4.02 -4.85 -0.94
C ALA A 230 -3.45 -3.99 0.20
N SER A 231 -2.38 -3.22 -0.06
CA SER A 231 -1.89 -2.22 0.91
C SER A 231 -2.93 -1.13 1.13
N ALA A 232 -3.45 -0.55 0.03
CA ALA A 232 -4.45 0.51 0.09
C ALA A 232 -5.82 -0.01 0.57
N ALA A 233 -6.29 -1.14 0.03
CA ALA A 233 -7.55 -1.75 0.43
C ALA A 233 -7.54 -2.18 1.90
N GLY A 234 -6.41 -2.70 2.40
CA GLY A 234 -6.23 -3.03 3.81
C GLY A 234 -6.41 -1.82 4.72
N ILE A 235 -5.80 -0.69 4.35
CA ILE A 235 -5.95 0.58 5.09
C ILE A 235 -7.39 1.09 5.06
N GLY A 236 -8.09 0.95 3.94
CA GLY A 236 -9.51 1.29 3.85
C GLY A 236 -10.46 0.31 4.57
N SER A 237 -9.99 -0.90 4.92
CA SER A 237 -10.84 -1.97 5.47
C SER A 237 -10.66 -2.22 6.97
N TYR A 238 -9.46 -1.98 7.51
CA TYR A 238 -9.08 -2.47 8.82
C TYR A 238 -8.66 -1.34 9.77
N ASP A 239 -9.53 -1.03 10.74
CA ASP A 239 -9.25 0.03 11.73
C ASP A 239 -8.04 -0.26 12.62
N TRP A 240 -7.70 -1.54 12.77
CA TRP A 240 -6.56 -1.98 13.54
C TRP A 240 -5.23 -1.85 12.79
N LEU A 241 -5.25 -1.55 11.48
CA LEU A 241 -4.05 -1.34 10.67
C LEU A 241 -3.71 0.16 10.64
N ASP A 242 -2.53 0.52 11.15
CA ASP A 242 -2.09 1.92 11.23
C ASP A 242 -1.52 2.39 9.90
N PHE A 243 -0.59 1.62 9.35
CA PHE A 243 0.07 1.91 8.08
C PHE A 243 0.21 0.64 7.24
N SER A 244 0.36 0.80 5.93
CA SER A 244 0.77 -0.29 5.06
C SER A 244 1.87 0.17 4.14
N LEU A 245 2.92 -0.62 3.98
CA LEU A 245 3.93 -0.38 2.96
C LEU A 245 3.43 -0.84 1.60
N GLY A 246 3.86 -0.13 0.55
CA GLY A 246 3.63 -0.43 -0.85
C GLY A 246 4.86 -0.11 -1.70
N SER A 247 4.67 -0.06 -3.02
CA SER A 247 5.67 0.50 -3.93
C SER A 247 5.01 1.30 -5.06
N ASP A 248 5.73 2.27 -5.59
CA ASP A 248 5.32 3.12 -6.70
C ASP A 248 6.46 3.24 -7.72
N THR A 249 6.17 2.87 -8.97
CA THR A 249 7.06 3.05 -10.13
C THR A 249 6.45 4.09 -11.08
N ASN A 250 5.20 3.90 -11.50
CA ASN A 250 4.45 4.79 -12.40
C ASN A 250 3.04 5.09 -11.86
N GLY A 251 2.86 5.13 -10.52
CA GLY A 251 1.57 5.40 -9.87
C GLY A 251 1.05 4.25 -9.01
N SER A 252 1.84 3.19 -8.81
CA SER A 252 1.44 1.99 -8.06
C SER A 252 1.17 2.21 -6.57
N GLY A 253 1.48 3.38 -6.02
CA GLY A 253 1.06 3.83 -4.69
C GLY A 253 -0.10 4.83 -4.77
N ARG A 254 0.06 5.83 -5.63
CA ARG A 254 -0.87 6.96 -5.77
C ARG A 254 -2.25 6.56 -6.30
N LYS A 255 -2.30 5.70 -7.33
CA LYS A 255 -3.56 5.23 -7.91
C LYS A 255 -4.35 4.36 -6.91
N PRO A 256 -3.77 3.35 -6.23
CA PRO A 256 -4.48 2.63 -5.17
C PRO A 256 -4.97 3.52 -4.02
N ALA A 257 -4.18 4.52 -3.60
CA ALA A 257 -4.57 5.45 -2.54
C ALA A 257 -5.84 6.23 -2.92
N SER A 258 -5.90 6.72 -4.16
CA SER A 258 -7.07 7.41 -4.72
C SER A 258 -8.32 6.53 -4.69
N TYR A 259 -8.23 5.30 -5.18
CA TYR A 259 -9.40 4.40 -5.30
C TYR A 259 -9.91 3.90 -3.95
N ASN A 260 -9.02 3.62 -3.00
CA ASN A 260 -9.41 3.10 -1.68
C ASN A 260 -9.60 4.22 -0.65
N GLY A 261 -9.54 5.49 -1.07
CA GLY A 261 -9.81 6.63 -0.20
C GLY A 261 -8.89 6.66 1.03
N CYS A 262 -7.58 6.60 0.82
CA CYS A 262 -6.57 6.69 1.88
C CYS A 262 -5.39 7.58 1.44
N PHE A 263 -4.61 8.05 2.41
CA PHE A 263 -3.43 8.87 2.15
C PHE A 263 -2.26 7.99 1.70
N SER A 264 -1.39 8.54 0.86
CA SER A 264 -0.12 7.91 0.49
C SER A 264 0.93 8.95 0.14
N ILE A 265 2.20 8.60 0.29
CA ILE A 265 3.31 9.41 -0.23
C ILE A 265 4.22 8.55 -1.10
N ARG A 266 4.49 9.02 -2.32
CA ARG A 266 5.66 8.60 -3.10
C ARG A 266 6.84 9.43 -2.60
N PRO A 267 7.88 8.84 -1.99
CA PRO A 267 9.04 9.59 -1.53
C PRO A 267 9.91 10.09 -2.68
N SER A 268 10.77 11.07 -2.39
CA SER A 268 11.86 11.46 -3.28
C SER A 268 12.74 10.25 -3.63
N THR A 269 13.07 10.07 -4.91
CA THR A 269 13.89 8.91 -5.31
C THR A 269 15.28 9.00 -4.68
N GLY A 270 15.68 7.95 -3.97
CA GLY A 270 16.99 7.87 -3.30
C GLY A 270 17.02 8.38 -1.86
N ILE A 271 15.90 8.86 -1.31
CA ILE A 271 15.85 9.41 0.06
C ILE A 271 16.14 8.37 1.15
N MET A 272 15.95 7.08 0.86
CA MET A 272 16.19 5.97 1.78
C MET A 272 16.80 4.77 1.06
N ASN A 273 17.39 3.85 1.85
CA ASN A 273 17.91 2.59 1.34
C ASN A 273 16.75 1.62 1.02
N ASN A 274 16.66 1.23 -0.26
CA ASN A 274 15.65 0.31 -0.77
C ASN A 274 16.15 -1.15 -0.89
N GLU A 275 17.30 -1.50 -0.31
CA GLU A 275 17.80 -2.88 -0.31
C GLU A 275 16.74 -3.84 0.25
N GLY A 276 16.50 -4.94 -0.46
CA GLY A 276 15.45 -5.92 -0.15
C GLY A 276 14.05 -5.55 -0.66
N VAL A 277 13.89 -4.45 -1.40
CA VAL A 277 12.68 -4.18 -2.19
C VAL A 277 12.89 -4.71 -3.61
N VAL A 278 12.06 -5.64 -4.04
CA VAL A 278 12.07 -6.14 -5.43
C VAL A 278 11.40 -5.10 -6.32
N GLY A 279 12.12 -4.71 -7.37
CA GLY A 279 11.72 -3.78 -8.43
C GLY A 279 12.47 -4.10 -9.72
N TYR A 280 12.14 -3.40 -10.80
CA TYR A 280 12.70 -3.65 -12.13
C TYR A 280 13.30 -2.42 -12.80
N PHE A 281 13.10 -1.25 -12.21
CA PHE A 281 13.60 0.01 -12.72
C PHE A 281 13.94 0.94 -11.54
N PRO A 282 15.12 0.74 -10.93
CA PRO A 282 15.56 1.44 -9.71
C PRO A 282 15.51 2.97 -9.79
N GLN A 283 15.55 3.53 -10.99
CA GLN A 283 15.45 4.96 -11.24
C GLN A 283 14.08 5.52 -10.83
N PHE A 284 13.00 4.72 -10.93
CA PHE A 284 11.64 5.12 -10.56
C PHE A 284 11.12 4.36 -9.34
N ASP A 285 11.56 3.13 -9.12
CA ASP A 285 11.05 2.27 -8.05
C ASP A 285 11.29 2.86 -6.66
N MET A 286 10.20 3.18 -5.97
CA MET A 286 10.23 3.62 -4.58
C MET A 286 9.26 2.83 -3.72
N PRO A 287 9.67 2.34 -2.53
CA PRO A 287 8.71 1.92 -1.53
C PRO A 287 7.92 3.15 -1.07
N VAL A 288 6.63 2.93 -0.79
CA VAL A 288 5.68 3.96 -0.32
C VAL A 288 5.00 3.46 0.94
N PHE A 289 4.25 4.33 1.61
CA PHE A 289 3.31 3.89 2.64
C PHE A 289 1.95 4.55 2.50
N PHE A 290 0.95 3.88 3.05
CA PHE A 290 -0.44 4.29 3.12
C PHE A 290 -0.85 4.48 4.57
N GLY A 291 -1.77 5.41 4.83
CA GLY A 291 -2.36 5.61 6.14
C GLY A 291 -3.72 6.31 6.06
N ARG A 292 -4.37 6.46 7.21
CA ARG A 292 -5.69 7.11 7.31
C ARG A 292 -5.65 8.52 7.88
N ASP A 293 -4.55 8.93 8.50
CA ASP A 293 -4.43 10.23 9.14
C ASP A 293 -3.15 10.93 8.66
N ILE A 294 -3.32 12.04 7.93
CA ILE A 294 -2.20 12.81 7.38
C ILE A 294 -1.34 13.45 8.48
N SER A 295 -1.91 13.74 9.66
CA SER A 295 -1.15 14.34 10.76
C SER A 295 -0.07 13.41 11.33
N ARG A 296 -0.22 12.09 11.12
CA ARG A 296 0.77 11.08 11.52
C ARG A 296 1.87 10.84 10.48
N PHE A 297 1.74 11.38 9.27
CA PHE A 297 2.70 11.13 8.19
C PHE A 297 4.06 11.77 8.48
N ALA A 298 4.11 12.96 9.08
CA ALA A 298 5.36 13.64 9.37
C ALA A 298 6.24 12.80 10.34
N GLU A 299 5.65 12.31 11.43
CA GLU A 299 6.33 11.42 12.38
C GLU A 299 6.80 10.13 11.71
N PHE A 300 5.93 9.47 10.93
CA PHE A 300 6.29 8.25 10.22
C PHE A 300 7.44 8.47 9.24
N ILE A 301 7.41 9.58 8.48
CA ILE A 301 8.47 9.96 7.55
C ILE A 301 9.80 10.19 8.28
N SER A 302 9.78 10.95 9.38
CA SER A 302 11.01 11.22 10.16
C SER A 302 11.67 9.93 10.63
N VAL A 303 10.89 8.94 11.07
CA VAL A 303 11.39 7.62 11.45
C VAL A 303 11.90 6.84 10.24
N TRP A 304 11.09 6.79 9.18
CA TRP A 304 11.34 5.90 8.06
C TRP A 304 12.51 6.35 7.19
N TYR A 305 12.60 7.66 6.92
CA TYR A 305 13.66 8.23 6.11
C TYR A 305 14.93 8.43 6.97
N GLY A 306 14.78 8.72 8.26
CA GLY A 306 15.89 9.05 9.17
C GLY A 306 16.55 10.38 8.79
N ASP A 307 17.84 10.53 9.11
CA ASP A 307 18.61 11.77 8.84
C ASP A 307 19.07 11.88 7.37
N SER A 308 18.19 11.59 6.41
CA SER A 308 18.55 11.65 5.00
C SER A 308 19.03 13.05 4.60
N PRO A 309 20.21 13.19 3.97
CA PRO A 309 20.75 14.50 3.58
C PRO A 309 19.95 15.15 2.45
N MET A 310 19.01 14.40 1.84
CA MET A 310 18.10 14.93 0.83
C MET A 310 16.98 15.78 1.41
N HIS A 311 16.70 15.71 2.73
CA HIS A 311 15.64 16.48 3.33
C HIS A 311 15.85 17.99 3.11
N ARG A 312 14.85 18.64 2.54
CA ARG A 312 14.83 20.10 2.45
C ARG A 312 14.40 20.72 3.77
N ALA A 313 15.06 21.80 4.15
CA ALA A 313 14.51 22.71 5.14
C ALA A 313 13.21 23.36 4.60
N PRO A 314 12.25 23.71 5.48
CA PRO A 314 11.13 24.55 5.08
C PRO A 314 11.66 25.86 4.46
N GLY A 315 11.26 26.16 3.23
CA GLY A 315 11.60 27.43 2.57
C GLY A 315 10.95 28.62 3.28
N LYS A 316 11.42 29.84 2.97
CA LYS A 316 10.84 31.10 3.47
C LYS A 316 9.53 31.46 2.77
N ALA A 317 9.34 31.01 1.54
CA ALA A 317 8.18 31.27 0.70
C ALA A 317 7.66 29.99 0.04
N LEU A 318 6.39 30.03 -0.37
CA LEU A 318 5.69 28.94 -1.03
C LEU A 318 5.02 29.43 -2.31
N LYS A 319 4.98 28.58 -3.34
CA LYS A 319 4.24 28.83 -4.58
C LYS A 319 3.39 27.60 -4.95
N ILE A 320 2.11 27.82 -5.22
CA ILE A 320 1.18 26.77 -5.67
C ILE A 320 1.00 26.92 -7.19
N LEU A 321 1.32 25.89 -7.95
CA LEU A 321 1.07 25.81 -9.39
C LEU A 321 -0.23 25.04 -9.66
N TYR A 322 -1.03 25.57 -10.57
CA TYR A 322 -2.28 24.98 -11.04
C TYR A 322 -2.19 24.76 -12.57
N PRO A 323 -1.89 23.54 -13.03
CA PRO A 323 -1.56 23.27 -14.43
C PRO A 323 -2.80 23.11 -15.31
N SER A 324 -2.93 23.95 -16.34
CA SER A 324 -4.03 23.90 -17.31
C SER A 324 -4.00 22.65 -18.19
N ASP A 325 -2.86 21.96 -18.24
CA ASP A 325 -2.67 20.71 -18.97
C ASP A 325 -3.46 19.55 -18.36
N TYR A 326 -3.78 19.63 -17.06
CA TYR A 326 -4.45 18.56 -16.31
C TYR A 326 -5.73 19.02 -15.61
N LEU A 327 -5.90 20.33 -15.40
CA LEU A 327 -7.05 20.92 -14.70
C LEU A 327 -7.71 22.01 -15.56
N PRO A 328 -9.06 22.11 -15.57
CA PRO A 328 -10.02 21.27 -14.84
C PRO A 328 -10.05 19.83 -15.37
N THR A 329 -10.46 18.89 -14.52
CA THR A 329 -10.64 17.50 -14.93
C THR A 329 -11.88 17.34 -15.81
N PRO A 330 -11.99 16.27 -16.62
CA PRO A 330 -13.19 15.99 -17.41
C PRO A 330 -14.46 15.78 -16.57
N ASN A 331 -14.35 15.52 -15.26
CA ASN A 331 -15.49 15.45 -14.35
C ASN A 331 -15.61 16.77 -13.54
N PRO A 332 -16.63 17.60 -13.79
CA PRO A 332 -16.82 18.85 -13.05
C PRO A 332 -16.93 18.69 -11.52
N ALA A 333 -17.55 17.60 -11.04
CA ALA A 333 -17.68 17.35 -9.60
C ALA A 333 -16.32 17.05 -8.96
N GLN A 334 -15.45 16.31 -9.64
CA GLN A 334 -14.07 16.10 -9.21
C GLN A 334 -13.30 17.43 -9.16
N THR A 335 -13.42 18.26 -10.20
CA THR A 335 -12.79 19.58 -10.25
C THR A 335 -13.22 20.46 -9.08
N GLN A 336 -14.52 20.49 -8.74
CA GLN A 336 -15.03 21.27 -7.61
C GLN A 336 -14.42 20.84 -6.27
N VAL A 337 -14.26 19.53 -6.06
CA VAL A 337 -13.63 18.99 -4.84
C VAL A 337 -12.14 19.36 -4.78
N ILE A 338 -11.42 19.25 -5.90
CA ILE A 338 -10.02 19.70 -6.01
C ILE A 338 -9.90 21.21 -5.73
N ASP A 339 -10.74 22.02 -6.36
CA ASP A 339 -10.70 23.48 -6.17
C ASP A 339 -11.01 23.89 -4.73
N LYS A 340 -11.91 23.19 -4.05
CA LYS A 340 -12.18 23.40 -2.62
C LYS A 340 -10.91 23.15 -1.79
N PHE A 341 -10.19 22.06 -2.03
CA PHE A 341 -8.91 21.80 -1.37
C PHE A 341 -7.88 22.91 -1.68
N VAL A 342 -7.73 23.31 -2.95
CA VAL A 342 -6.78 24.36 -3.33
C VAL A 342 -7.12 25.70 -2.67
N SER A 343 -8.39 26.08 -2.62
CA SER A 343 -8.83 27.29 -1.91
C SER A 343 -8.59 27.22 -0.40
N GLY A 344 -8.71 26.04 0.20
CA GLY A 344 -8.31 25.81 1.58
C GLY A 344 -6.80 26.02 1.79
N LEU A 345 -5.98 25.52 0.86
CA LEU A 345 -4.53 25.72 0.88
C LEU A 345 -4.13 27.18 0.69
N GLU A 346 -4.75 27.88 -0.26
CA GLU A 346 -4.57 29.32 -0.49
C GLU A 346 -4.89 30.12 0.78
N SER A 347 -6.03 29.80 1.43
CA SER A 347 -6.47 30.45 2.66
C SER A 347 -5.52 30.18 3.83
N ALA A 348 -5.06 28.94 3.99
CA ALA A 348 -4.15 28.54 5.07
C ALA A 348 -2.76 29.17 4.94
N LEU A 349 -2.31 29.46 3.71
CA LEU A 349 -0.99 30.01 3.43
C LEU A 349 -0.99 31.53 3.17
N GLY A 350 -2.15 32.14 2.92
CA GLY A 350 -2.25 33.55 2.55
C GLY A 350 -1.63 33.86 1.19
N ILE A 351 -1.63 32.89 0.27
CA ILE A 351 -1.11 33.02 -1.11
C ILE A 351 -2.14 32.54 -2.12
N ASN A 352 -2.06 33.05 -3.35
CA ASN A 352 -2.90 32.58 -4.45
C ASN A 352 -2.16 31.55 -5.31
N ARG A 353 -2.89 30.60 -5.87
CA ARG A 353 -2.38 29.70 -6.90
C ARG A 353 -1.97 30.49 -8.15
N THR A 354 -0.98 29.98 -8.86
CA THR A 354 -0.51 30.51 -10.14
C THR A 354 -0.85 29.50 -11.24
N GLY A 355 -1.61 29.94 -12.24
CA GLY A 355 -1.85 29.12 -13.44
C GLY A 355 -0.56 28.88 -14.22
N ILE A 356 -0.40 27.69 -14.81
CA ILE A 356 0.72 27.33 -15.67
C ILE A 356 0.25 26.41 -16.80
N SER A 357 0.78 26.59 -18.01
CA SER A 357 0.70 25.61 -19.10
C SER A 357 2.09 25.02 -19.29
N LEU A 358 2.26 23.73 -19.01
CA LEU A 358 3.52 23.01 -19.22
C LEU A 358 3.82 22.90 -20.71
N ALA A 359 2.80 22.69 -21.54
CA ALA A 359 2.94 22.71 -23.00
C ALA A 359 3.49 24.05 -23.50
N ASP A 360 2.89 25.19 -23.11
CA ASP A 360 3.32 26.52 -23.57
C ASP A 360 4.73 26.85 -23.04
N LEU A 361 5.01 26.49 -21.79
CA LEU A 361 6.32 26.74 -21.19
C LEU A 361 7.40 25.89 -21.86
N TRP A 362 7.09 24.64 -22.19
CA TRP A 362 7.98 23.74 -22.91
C TRP A 362 8.21 24.24 -24.34
N GLU A 363 7.17 24.59 -25.09
CA GLU A 363 7.28 25.14 -26.44
C GLU A 363 8.21 26.37 -26.47
N LYS A 364 8.08 27.26 -25.49
CA LYS A 364 8.88 28.49 -25.38
C LYS A 364 10.32 28.24 -24.93
N HIS A 365 10.56 27.23 -24.10
CA HIS A 365 11.85 26.96 -23.46
C HIS A 365 12.33 25.53 -23.71
N CYS A 366 12.03 24.97 -24.88
CA CYS A 366 12.39 23.60 -25.24
C CYS A 366 13.92 23.47 -25.28
N PRO A 367 14.51 22.62 -24.41
CA PRO A 367 15.96 22.52 -24.31
C PRO A 367 16.59 21.65 -25.42
N ASP A 368 15.79 20.93 -26.22
CA ASP A 368 16.27 19.87 -27.13
C ASP A 368 16.05 20.20 -28.62
N GLY A 369 15.78 21.47 -28.94
CA GLY A 369 15.64 21.96 -30.31
C GLY A 369 14.20 22.14 -30.80
N GLU A 370 14.08 22.84 -31.92
CA GLU A 370 12.81 23.33 -32.48
C GLU A 370 11.84 22.22 -32.90
N GLN A 371 12.36 21.07 -33.33
CA GLN A 371 11.57 19.90 -33.72
C GLN A 371 10.91 19.16 -32.54
N HIS A 372 11.21 19.55 -31.30
CA HIS A 372 10.76 18.90 -30.07
C HIS A 372 9.82 19.79 -29.24
N LYS A 373 9.20 20.79 -29.86
CA LYS A 373 8.34 21.79 -29.19
C LYS A 373 7.01 21.26 -28.66
N ASP A 374 6.51 20.14 -29.15
CA ASP A 374 5.35 19.47 -28.56
C ASP A 374 5.81 18.50 -27.46
N ILE A 375 5.57 18.88 -26.21
CA ILE A 375 5.93 18.08 -25.04
C ILE A 375 5.24 16.72 -25.00
N ALA A 376 4.01 16.61 -25.47
CA ALA A 376 3.25 15.37 -25.39
C ALA A 376 3.85 14.32 -26.34
N THR A 377 4.16 14.73 -27.57
CA THR A 377 4.92 13.92 -28.53
C THR A 377 6.34 13.66 -28.03
N TYR A 378 6.99 14.66 -27.44
CA TYR A 378 8.33 14.51 -26.85
C TYR A 378 8.39 13.53 -25.67
N LEU A 379 7.27 13.24 -25.02
CA LEU A 379 7.23 12.32 -23.87
C LEU A 379 6.48 11.01 -24.13
N GLU A 380 5.95 10.80 -25.34
CA GLU A 380 5.10 9.64 -25.68
C GLU A 380 5.70 8.30 -25.21
N PHE A 381 6.99 8.08 -25.50
CA PHE A 381 7.73 6.87 -25.09
C PHE A 381 8.80 7.12 -24.03
N ALA A 382 9.05 8.39 -23.69
CA ALA A 382 9.99 8.74 -22.64
C ALA A 382 9.51 8.17 -21.29
N GLY A 383 10.43 7.64 -20.49
CA GLY A 383 10.13 6.92 -19.26
C GLY A 383 9.66 5.48 -19.48
N ILE A 384 8.68 5.23 -20.36
CA ILE A 384 8.06 3.90 -20.49
C ILE A 384 8.91 2.91 -21.30
N TYR A 385 9.59 3.34 -22.36
CA TYR A 385 10.49 2.46 -23.12
C TYR A 385 11.67 1.96 -22.28
N PRO A 386 12.42 2.84 -21.59
CA PRO A 386 13.47 2.41 -20.66
C PRO A 386 12.94 1.45 -19.60
N PHE A 387 11.77 1.77 -19.02
CA PHE A 387 11.13 0.89 -18.02
C PHE A 387 10.84 -0.51 -18.56
N TYR A 388 10.20 -0.64 -19.72
CA TYR A 388 9.83 -1.95 -20.29
C TYR A 388 11.04 -2.74 -20.80
N HIS A 389 12.01 -2.05 -21.41
CA HIS A 389 13.27 -2.64 -21.83
C HIS A 389 14.00 -3.25 -20.63
N ASP A 390 14.33 -2.42 -19.63
CA ASP A 390 15.09 -2.86 -18.46
C ASP A 390 14.34 -3.93 -17.68
N GLN A 391 13.02 -3.81 -17.54
CA GLN A 391 12.21 -4.85 -16.92
C GLN A 391 12.35 -6.20 -17.63
N TYR A 392 12.22 -6.22 -18.96
CA TYR A 392 12.37 -7.47 -19.71
C TYR A 392 13.76 -8.07 -19.47
N HIS A 393 14.81 -7.26 -19.51
CA HIS A 393 16.19 -7.72 -19.35
C HIS A 393 16.52 -8.12 -17.90
N HIS A 394 16.07 -7.39 -16.89
CA HIS A 394 16.24 -7.74 -15.47
C HIS A 394 15.51 -9.04 -15.08
N LEU A 395 14.42 -9.37 -15.77
CA LEU A 395 13.71 -10.65 -15.58
C LEU A 395 14.30 -11.82 -16.39
N ALA A 396 15.41 -11.62 -17.13
CA ALA A 396 16.04 -12.70 -17.90
C ALA A 396 16.56 -13.82 -17.00
N GLU A 397 17.17 -13.48 -15.87
CA GLU A 397 17.68 -14.47 -14.91
C GLU A 397 16.55 -15.34 -14.36
N PHE A 398 15.42 -14.73 -13.96
CA PHE A 398 14.22 -15.45 -13.52
C PHE A 398 13.74 -16.46 -14.57
N ARG A 399 13.61 -16.03 -15.84
CA ARG A 399 13.16 -16.90 -16.94
C ARG A 399 14.14 -18.05 -17.20
N ASN A 400 15.45 -17.76 -17.20
CA ASN A 400 16.49 -18.74 -17.46
C ASN A 400 16.58 -19.78 -16.34
N GLN A 401 16.71 -19.34 -15.09
CA GLN A 401 16.80 -20.25 -13.94
C GLN A 401 15.56 -21.12 -13.78
N TYR A 402 14.37 -20.58 -14.02
CA TYR A 402 13.14 -21.37 -13.96
C TYR A 402 13.13 -22.44 -15.06
N LYS A 403 13.55 -22.09 -16.28
CA LYS A 403 13.67 -23.05 -17.39
C LYS A 403 14.71 -24.13 -17.10
N ASP A 404 15.87 -23.76 -16.57
CA ASP A 404 16.95 -24.70 -16.25
C ASP A 404 16.52 -25.68 -15.15
N LYS A 405 15.77 -25.21 -14.14
CA LYS A 405 15.31 -26.03 -13.02
C LYS A 405 14.11 -26.92 -13.36
N TYR A 406 13.17 -26.44 -14.18
CA TYR A 406 11.88 -27.10 -14.41
C TYR A 406 11.64 -27.57 -15.84
N GLY A 407 12.56 -27.32 -16.77
CA GLY A 407 12.46 -27.73 -18.19
C GLY A 407 11.40 -26.99 -19.00
N LYS A 408 10.82 -25.90 -18.47
CA LYS A 408 9.73 -25.12 -19.10
C LYS A 408 9.79 -23.64 -18.69
N PRO A 409 9.24 -22.69 -19.47
CA PRO A 409 9.20 -21.29 -19.07
C PRO A 409 8.29 -21.07 -17.82
N PRO A 410 8.54 -20.00 -17.04
CA PRO A 410 7.64 -19.61 -15.97
C PRO A 410 6.29 -19.15 -16.53
N PHE A 411 5.21 -19.44 -15.81
CA PHE A 411 3.92 -18.85 -16.10
C PHE A 411 3.91 -17.39 -15.62
N VAL A 412 3.41 -16.49 -16.47
CA VAL A 412 3.00 -15.13 -16.12
C VAL A 412 1.69 -14.81 -16.82
N HIS A 413 0.93 -13.85 -16.30
CA HIS A 413 -0.35 -13.47 -16.92
C HIS A 413 -0.14 -12.79 -18.29
N ARG A 414 -1.21 -12.73 -19.09
CA ARG A 414 -1.18 -12.24 -20.48
C ARG A 414 -0.71 -10.78 -20.64
N ALA A 415 -1.01 -9.90 -19.69
CA ALA A 415 -0.61 -8.50 -19.79
C ALA A 415 0.90 -8.35 -19.58
N LEU A 416 1.51 -9.10 -18.65
CA LEU A 416 2.97 -9.17 -18.56
C LEU A 416 3.61 -9.82 -19.78
N HIS A 417 2.99 -10.86 -20.36
CA HIS A 417 3.47 -11.40 -21.65
C HIS A 417 3.49 -10.34 -22.77
N TRP A 418 2.45 -9.51 -22.85
CA TRP A 418 2.43 -8.39 -23.79
C TRP A 418 3.53 -7.36 -23.48
N GLN A 419 3.71 -6.97 -22.21
CA GLN A 419 4.78 -6.04 -21.80
C GLN A 419 6.16 -6.59 -22.15
N TRP A 420 6.42 -7.89 -21.93
CA TRP A 420 7.67 -8.53 -22.33
C TRP A 420 7.88 -8.52 -23.84
N ASN A 421 6.83 -8.70 -24.64
CA ASN A 421 6.95 -8.61 -26.10
C ASN A 421 7.32 -7.20 -26.55
N VAL A 422 6.76 -6.17 -25.92
CA VAL A 422 7.15 -4.78 -26.16
C VAL A 422 8.60 -4.55 -25.72
N GLY A 423 8.93 -4.85 -24.46
CA GLY A 423 10.26 -4.65 -23.89
C GLY A 423 11.38 -5.34 -24.68
N LYS A 424 11.12 -6.56 -25.17
CA LYS A 424 12.04 -7.30 -26.05
C LYS A 424 12.27 -6.64 -27.41
N ALA A 425 11.26 -5.95 -27.94
CA ALA A 425 11.32 -5.34 -29.26
C ALA A 425 12.02 -3.97 -29.27
N ILE A 426 12.08 -3.31 -28.11
CA ILE A 426 12.80 -2.04 -27.93
C ILE A 426 14.29 -2.30 -28.09
N THR A 427 14.93 -1.58 -29.00
CA THR A 427 16.38 -1.62 -29.19
C THR A 427 17.09 -0.82 -28.10
N GLN A 428 18.36 -1.14 -27.84
CA GLN A 428 19.18 -0.34 -26.91
C GLN A 428 19.23 1.14 -27.32
N GLY A 429 19.31 1.44 -28.62
CA GLY A 429 19.32 2.83 -29.11
C GLY A 429 18.01 3.59 -28.84
N GLU A 430 16.85 2.94 -28.99
CA GLU A 430 15.56 3.53 -28.62
C GLU A 430 15.44 3.72 -27.10
N CYS A 431 15.91 2.76 -26.32
CA CYS A 431 15.98 2.85 -24.85
C CYS A 431 16.84 4.05 -24.42
N ASP A 432 18.07 4.15 -24.93
CA ASP A 432 19.02 5.20 -24.61
C ASP A 432 18.47 6.59 -25.00
N GLU A 433 17.84 6.70 -26.17
CA GLU A 433 17.24 7.96 -26.62
C GLU A 433 16.03 8.36 -25.76
N CYS A 434 15.14 7.43 -25.45
CA CYS A 434 14.01 7.71 -24.56
C CYS A 434 14.47 8.06 -23.14
N TRP A 435 15.56 7.46 -22.66
CA TRP A 435 16.17 7.80 -21.38
C TRP A 435 16.79 9.20 -21.40
N ARG A 436 17.53 9.55 -22.46
CA ARG A 436 18.07 10.91 -22.66
C ARG A 436 16.97 11.96 -22.62
N ARG A 437 15.86 11.74 -23.35
CA ARG A 437 14.68 12.63 -23.33
C ARG A 437 14.06 12.75 -21.94
N SER A 438 14.01 11.65 -21.19
CA SER A 438 13.50 11.63 -19.81
C SER A 438 14.36 12.50 -18.87
N GLU A 439 15.69 12.40 -18.98
CA GLU A 439 16.60 13.21 -18.18
C GLU A 439 16.57 14.69 -18.56
N ILE A 440 16.45 15.03 -19.85
CA ILE A 440 16.25 16.41 -20.31
C ILE A 440 14.97 17.00 -19.74
N TYR A 441 13.86 16.25 -19.81
CA TYR A 441 12.60 16.66 -19.22
C TYR A 441 12.69 16.84 -17.71
N ARG A 442 13.36 15.91 -17.01
CA ARG A 442 13.62 16.02 -15.56
C ARG A 442 14.36 17.31 -15.23
N HIS A 443 15.45 17.61 -15.93
CA HIS A 443 16.21 18.84 -15.71
C HIS A 443 15.37 20.09 -15.97
N TRP A 444 14.62 20.11 -17.08
CA TRP A 444 13.73 21.22 -17.40
C TRP A 444 12.64 21.43 -16.34
N LEU A 445 11.98 20.37 -15.87
CA LEU A 445 10.97 20.44 -14.80
C LEU A 445 11.58 21.05 -13.53
N LEU A 446 12.73 20.53 -13.09
CA LEU A 446 13.35 20.96 -11.85
C LEU A 446 13.85 22.41 -11.96
N GLU A 447 14.44 22.81 -13.08
CA GLU A 447 14.99 24.16 -13.25
C GLU A 447 13.90 25.21 -13.54
N LYS A 448 13.01 24.93 -14.49
CA LYS A 448 12.07 25.93 -15.04
C LYS A 448 10.71 25.94 -14.32
N VAL A 449 10.24 24.78 -13.87
CA VAL A 449 8.91 24.65 -13.26
C VAL A 449 9.02 24.75 -11.75
N PHE A 450 9.74 23.82 -11.12
CA PHE A 450 9.84 23.74 -9.66
C PHE A 450 10.89 24.68 -9.07
N LYS A 451 11.84 25.17 -9.89
CA LYS A 451 13.01 25.95 -9.45
C LYS A 451 13.68 25.29 -8.25
N ALA A 452 14.04 24.02 -8.40
CA ALA A 452 14.47 23.16 -7.31
C ALA A 452 15.70 23.71 -6.56
N ASP A 453 16.58 24.47 -7.21
CA ASP A 453 17.76 25.06 -6.55
C ASP A 453 17.45 26.34 -5.75
N ASP A 454 16.21 26.83 -5.76
CA ASP A 454 15.76 27.94 -4.92
C ASP A 454 15.59 27.47 -3.46
N GLU A 455 16.50 27.91 -2.59
CA GLU A 455 16.47 27.59 -1.15
C GLU A 455 15.42 28.41 -0.39
N ASP A 456 15.01 29.56 -0.93
CA ASP A 456 14.07 30.46 -0.28
C ASP A 456 12.62 30.11 -0.60
N THR A 457 12.34 29.57 -1.80
CA THR A 457 10.99 29.27 -2.26
C THR A 457 10.78 27.80 -2.59
N VAL A 458 9.79 27.17 -1.97
CA VAL A 458 9.34 25.82 -2.37
C VAL A 458 8.12 25.94 -3.28
N THR A 459 8.30 25.51 -4.53
CA THR A 459 7.21 25.46 -5.52
C THR A 459 6.57 24.08 -5.51
N VAL A 460 5.24 24.02 -5.37
CA VAL A 460 4.45 22.78 -5.43
C VAL A 460 3.44 22.87 -6.57
N MET A 461 3.00 21.72 -7.07
CA MET A 461 1.98 21.65 -8.12
C MET A 461 0.85 20.71 -7.71
N ILE A 462 -0.37 21.12 -8.06
CA ILE A 462 -1.58 20.34 -7.85
C ILE A 462 -1.85 19.50 -9.09
N LEU A 463 -2.04 18.20 -8.90
CA LEU A 463 -2.33 17.25 -9.98
C LEU A 463 -3.58 16.43 -9.65
N PRO A 464 -4.45 16.16 -10.64
CA PRO A 464 -5.38 15.05 -10.53
C PRO A 464 -4.60 13.72 -10.63
N ILE A 465 -5.18 12.64 -10.10
CA ILE A 465 -4.59 11.30 -10.20
C ILE A 465 -5.12 10.60 -11.45
N GLU A 466 -6.44 10.42 -11.50
CA GLU A 466 -7.19 9.94 -12.66
C GLU A 466 -8.57 10.63 -12.67
N ALA A 467 -9.33 10.48 -13.75
CA ALA A 467 -10.71 10.94 -13.80
C ALA A 467 -11.56 10.23 -12.72
N GLY A 468 -12.25 11.01 -11.89
CA GLY A 468 -13.17 10.51 -10.88
C GLY A 468 -14.42 9.95 -11.55
N LYS A 469 -14.41 8.65 -11.86
CA LYS A 469 -15.56 7.93 -12.42
C LYS A 469 -15.55 6.49 -11.93
N PRO A 470 -16.71 5.80 -11.89
CA PRO A 470 -16.77 4.40 -11.53
C PRO A 470 -15.90 3.55 -12.46
N ASN A 471 -15.26 2.53 -11.88
CA ASN A 471 -14.48 1.53 -12.59
C ASN A 471 -14.67 0.20 -11.85
N TYR A 472 -15.53 -0.65 -12.39
CA TYR A 472 -15.97 -1.88 -11.73
C TYR A 472 -14.96 -3.00 -11.91
N ARG A 473 -14.87 -3.86 -10.90
CA ARG A 473 -13.95 -5.01 -10.86
C ARG A 473 -14.17 -6.03 -11.97
N ASP A 474 -15.36 -6.07 -12.54
CA ASP A 474 -15.78 -6.97 -13.63
C ASP A 474 -15.89 -6.24 -14.98
N ALA A 475 -15.45 -4.99 -15.06
CA ALA A 475 -15.42 -4.25 -16.32
C ALA A 475 -14.58 -4.97 -17.37
N GLU A 476 -14.96 -4.80 -18.63
CA GLU A 476 -14.16 -5.28 -19.76
C GLU A 476 -12.72 -4.76 -19.65
N LEU A 477 -11.76 -5.64 -19.90
CA LEU A 477 -10.37 -5.28 -19.77
C LEU A 477 -9.98 -4.23 -20.81
N PRO A 478 -9.40 -3.09 -20.38
CA PRO A 478 -8.96 -2.11 -21.34
C PRO A 478 -7.80 -2.66 -22.17
N LEU A 479 -7.73 -2.19 -23.42
CA LEU A 479 -6.62 -2.49 -24.32
C LEU A 479 -5.29 -2.16 -23.65
N ASN A 480 -4.31 -3.02 -23.87
CA ASN A 480 -2.95 -2.73 -23.41
C ASN A 480 -2.43 -1.49 -24.13
N SER A 481 -2.00 -0.51 -23.34
CA SER A 481 -1.46 0.75 -23.82
C SER A 481 -0.16 1.09 -23.10
N LEU A 482 0.64 1.94 -23.74
CA LEU A 482 1.82 2.51 -23.14
C LEU A 482 1.43 3.79 -22.40
N LEU A 483 1.93 3.93 -21.17
CA LEU A 483 1.69 5.13 -20.38
C LEU A 483 2.67 6.22 -20.84
N SER A 484 2.15 7.28 -21.44
CA SER A 484 2.95 8.43 -21.87
C SER A 484 3.68 9.08 -20.69
N GLY A 485 4.92 9.52 -20.89
CA GLY A 485 5.67 10.32 -19.93
C GLY A 485 4.97 11.64 -19.58
N TYR A 486 4.06 12.12 -20.44
CA TYR A 486 3.27 13.34 -20.19
C TYR A 486 2.08 13.14 -19.24
N ALA A 487 1.72 11.89 -18.91
CA ALA A 487 0.67 11.61 -17.94
C ALA A 487 1.07 12.14 -16.55
N ALA A 488 0.12 12.73 -15.81
CA ALA A 488 0.37 13.28 -14.48
C ALA A 488 1.05 12.27 -13.52
N LEU A 489 0.65 10.99 -13.58
CA LEU A 489 1.26 9.90 -12.79
C LEU A 489 2.75 9.65 -13.09
N ASN A 490 3.24 10.00 -14.28
CA ASN A 490 4.65 9.83 -14.66
C ASN A 490 5.52 11.03 -14.29
N MET A 491 4.93 12.17 -13.93
CA MET A 491 5.69 13.37 -13.58
C MET A 491 6.62 13.13 -12.38
N SER A 492 6.12 12.61 -11.26
CA SER A 492 6.97 12.44 -10.06
C SER A 492 8.05 11.38 -10.18
N PRO A 493 7.84 10.19 -10.79
CA PRO A 493 8.93 9.26 -11.04
C PRO A 493 10.01 9.86 -11.94
N MET A 494 9.63 10.52 -13.04
CA MET A 494 10.58 11.15 -13.96
C MET A 494 11.31 12.32 -13.30
N ALA A 495 10.62 13.13 -12.50
CA ALA A 495 11.20 14.24 -11.74
C ALA A 495 12.08 13.78 -10.56
N ARG A 496 11.96 12.50 -10.15
CA ARG A 496 12.49 11.96 -8.88
C ARG A 496 11.95 12.70 -7.65
N SER A 497 10.77 13.27 -7.81
CA SER A 497 10.12 14.15 -6.85
C SER A 497 9.22 13.37 -5.88
N PRO A 498 9.01 13.91 -4.67
CA PRO A 498 8.00 13.40 -3.77
C PRO A 498 6.61 13.85 -4.21
N GLU A 499 5.60 13.04 -3.92
CA GLU A 499 4.20 13.32 -4.23
C GLU A 499 3.29 12.75 -3.14
N VAL A 500 2.47 13.60 -2.52
CA VAL A 500 1.48 13.19 -1.52
C VAL A 500 0.12 13.09 -2.19
N THR A 501 -0.52 11.93 -2.07
CA THR A 501 -1.91 11.68 -2.45
C THR A 501 -2.81 11.81 -1.23
N ALA A 502 -3.84 12.64 -1.33
CA ALA A 502 -4.79 12.91 -0.26
C ALA A 502 -6.24 12.74 -0.73
N PRO A 503 -7.06 11.90 -0.07
CA PRO A 503 -8.50 11.91 -0.26
C PRO A 503 -9.09 13.23 0.26
N ILE A 504 -9.77 13.97 -0.60
CA ILE A 504 -10.25 15.34 -0.32
C ILE A 504 -11.77 15.49 -0.43
N GLY A 505 -12.47 14.40 -0.73
CA GLY A 505 -13.91 14.40 -0.86
C GLY A 505 -14.41 13.14 -1.53
N ASP A 506 -15.71 13.10 -1.77
CA ASP A 506 -16.35 12.10 -2.60
C ASP A 506 -17.32 12.77 -3.59
N ILE A 507 -17.67 12.04 -4.64
CA ILE A 507 -18.63 12.46 -5.65
C ILE A 507 -19.75 11.41 -5.78
N ALA A 508 -20.96 11.88 -6.08
CA ALA A 508 -22.08 11.00 -6.37
C ALA A 508 -21.87 10.25 -7.69
N TYR A 509 -22.33 9.01 -7.74
CA TYR A 509 -22.54 8.27 -8.99
C TYR A 509 -23.67 7.27 -8.83
N ASP A 510 -24.34 6.93 -9.94
CA ASP A 510 -25.33 5.87 -9.96
C ASP A 510 -24.62 4.51 -10.05
N SER A 511 -24.72 3.70 -9.00
CA SER A 511 -24.11 2.37 -8.97
C SER A 511 -24.95 1.38 -9.75
N ILE A 512 -24.31 0.63 -10.66
CA ILE A 512 -24.95 -0.50 -11.34
C ILE A 512 -25.10 -1.73 -10.43
N VAL A 513 -24.42 -1.72 -9.28
CA VAL A 513 -24.39 -2.85 -8.33
C VAL A 513 -25.47 -2.68 -7.28
N THR A 514 -25.60 -1.49 -6.71
CA THR A 514 -26.59 -1.21 -5.66
C THR A 514 -27.88 -0.59 -6.20
N GLU A 515 -27.91 -0.25 -7.49
CA GLU A 515 -29.05 0.39 -8.18
C GLU A 515 -29.51 1.70 -7.50
N ARG A 516 -28.58 2.39 -6.84
CA ARG A 516 -28.80 3.69 -6.19
C ARG A 516 -27.57 4.58 -6.29
N GLU A 517 -27.73 5.84 -5.88
CA GLU A 517 -26.60 6.75 -5.73
C GLU A 517 -25.65 6.27 -4.62
N GLU A 518 -24.37 6.16 -4.95
CA GLU A 518 -23.26 5.84 -4.04
C GLU A 518 -22.20 6.96 -4.11
N ARG A 519 -21.23 6.92 -3.18
CA ARG A 519 -20.16 7.93 -3.08
C ARG A 519 -18.81 7.36 -3.50
N LEU A 520 -18.21 7.94 -4.53
CA LEU A 520 -16.88 7.58 -5.02
C LEU A 520 -15.82 8.52 -4.42
N PRO A 521 -14.76 8.00 -3.77
CA PRO A 521 -13.66 8.83 -3.29
C PRO A 521 -13.00 9.64 -4.41
N VAL A 522 -12.63 10.87 -4.08
CA VAL A 522 -11.81 11.76 -4.91
C VAL A 522 -10.56 12.13 -4.12
N ALA A 523 -9.41 11.93 -4.76
CA ALA A 523 -8.13 12.33 -4.22
C ALA A 523 -7.43 13.36 -5.13
N VAL A 524 -6.52 14.12 -4.53
CA VAL A 524 -5.62 15.05 -5.19
C VAL A 524 -4.18 14.64 -4.91
N SER A 525 -3.29 14.95 -5.84
CA SER A 525 -1.85 14.84 -5.65
C SER A 525 -1.22 16.23 -5.50
N VAL A 526 -0.31 16.35 -4.54
CA VAL A 526 0.58 17.51 -4.40
C VAL A 526 2.01 17.03 -4.61
N ILE A 527 2.66 17.53 -5.65
CA ILE A 527 4.06 17.23 -6.01
C ILE A 527 4.94 18.45 -5.71
N GLY A 528 6.19 18.21 -5.28
CA GLY A 528 7.20 19.25 -5.05
C GLY A 528 8.58 18.86 -5.57
N PRO A 529 9.61 19.67 -5.34
CA PRO A 529 10.98 19.32 -5.72
C PRO A 529 11.54 18.19 -4.83
N PRO A 530 12.55 17.43 -5.30
CA PRO A 530 13.22 16.40 -4.51
C PRO A 530 13.65 16.90 -3.13
N GLY A 531 13.30 16.15 -2.08
CA GLY A 531 13.56 16.45 -0.68
C GLY A 531 12.45 17.18 0.06
N ALA A 532 11.40 17.64 -0.64
CA ALA A 532 10.29 18.38 -0.04
C ALA A 532 9.26 17.49 0.70
N ASP A 533 9.54 16.21 0.92
CA ASP A 533 8.59 15.21 1.41
C ASP A 533 7.82 15.64 2.68
N LEU A 534 8.53 16.11 3.71
CA LEU A 534 7.93 16.58 4.96
C LEU A 534 7.12 17.88 4.77
N ILE A 535 7.57 18.75 3.88
CA ILE A 535 6.87 19.99 3.54
C ILE A 535 5.54 19.64 2.86
N LEU A 536 5.52 18.71 1.92
CA LEU A 536 4.30 18.32 1.21
C LEU A 536 3.21 17.79 2.15
N VAL A 537 3.60 16.99 3.15
CA VAL A 537 2.65 16.47 4.15
C VAL A 537 2.04 17.61 4.98
N ASP A 538 2.86 18.54 5.45
CA ASP A 538 2.38 19.73 6.19
C ASP A 538 1.46 20.60 5.32
N LEU A 539 1.80 20.81 4.04
CA LEU A 539 0.97 21.57 3.11
C LEU A 539 -0.37 20.89 2.85
N VAL A 540 -0.39 19.58 2.66
CA VAL A 540 -1.64 18.83 2.49
C VAL A 540 -2.51 18.96 3.73
N GLU A 541 -1.96 18.75 4.93
CA GLU A 541 -2.71 18.90 6.18
C GLU A 541 -3.29 20.31 6.34
N LYS A 542 -2.50 21.35 6.08
CA LYS A 542 -2.95 22.75 6.08
C LYS A 542 -4.06 23.01 5.07
N GLY A 543 -3.91 22.51 3.84
CA GLY A 543 -4.92 22.65 2.79
C GLY A 543 -6.24 22.00 3.16
N MET A 544 -6.20 20.80 3.75
CA MET A 544 -7.39 20.11 4.25
C MET A 544 -8.07 20.89 5.38
N LYS A 545 -7.31 21.34 6.40
CA LYS A 545 -7.84 22.15 7.50
C LYS A 545 -8.45 23.46 7.00
N GLY A 546 -7.76 24.16 6.10
CA GLY A 546 -8.25 25.41 5.50
C GLY A 546 -9.53 25.22 4.67
N ALA A 547 -9.72 24.04 4.08
CA ALA A 547 -10.93 23.67 3.33
C ALA A 547 -12.06 23.12 4.22
N GLY A 548 -11.82 22.95 5.53
CA GLY A 548 -12.75 22.28 6.44
C GLY A 548 -12.94 20.79 6.11
N LEU A 549 -11.92 20.13 5.57
CA LEU A 549 -11.90 18.71 5.26
C LEU A 549 -11.29 17.92 6.43
N ALA A 550 -11.76 16.69 6.63
CA ALA A 550 -11.22 15.79 7.66
C ALA A 550 -9.78 15.37 7.32
N THR A 551 -8.85 15.51 8.27
CA THR A 551 -7.46 15.06 8.13
C THR A 551 -7.28 13.56 8.40
N GLU A 552 -8.32 12.91 8.91
CA GLU A 552 -8.41 11.48 9.14
C GLU A 552 -9.63 10.92 8.37
N VAL A 553 -9.47 9.74 7.77
CA VAL A 553 -10.55 9.01 7.09
C VAL A 553 -10.89 7.70 7.81
N LYS A 554 -12.16 7.32 7.80
CA LYS A 554 -12.66 6.07 8.39
C LYS A 554 -12.44 4.87 7.46
N THR A 555 -12.60 3.66 7.98
CA THR A 555 -12.67 2.44 7.18
C THR A 555 -14.11 2.16 6.69
N GLY A 556 -14.25 1.22 5.75
CA GLY A 556 -15.53 0.79 5.19
C GLY A 556 -15.95 1.56 3.93
N SER A 557 -17.23 1.49 3.57
CA SER A 557 -17.79 2.04 2.33
C SER A 557 -17.63 3.55 2.17
N SER A 558 -17.60 4.29 3.28
CA SER A 558 -17.43 5.74 3.32
C SER A 558 -16.12 6.14 4.01
N MET A 559 -15.51 7.23 3.54
CA MET A 559 -14.35 7.84 4.20
C MET A 559 -14.70 8.65 5.46
N TYR A 560 -16.00 8.93 5.68
CA TYR A 560 -16.49 9.86 6.71
C TYR A 560 -17.36 9.21 7.78
#